data_AF-A0A7S3PJR8-F1
#
_entry.id   AF-A0A7S3PJR8-F1
#
_cell.length_a   1.000
_cell.length_b   1.000
_cell.length_c   1.000
_cell.angle_alpha   90.00
_cell.angle_beta   90.00
_cell.angle_gamma   90.00
#
_symmetry.space_group_name_H-M   'P 1'
#
loop_
_entity.id
_entity.type
_entity.pdbx_description
1 polymer ?
#
loop_
_entity_poly.entity_id
_entity_poly.type
_entity_poly.pdbx_seq_one_letter_code
_entity_poly.pdbx_strand_id
1 'polypeptide(L)'
;LFGSTKGNFGHTLVAAGFAGMCKLLLSMEKGQIPPTPGLDDESAMDKNVVKEVIPWPDTKGDVKRGALSAFGFGGTNGHAVFEEYAPEKKSSILAVVKPSTPVMPKLAIIGMDCHFGTLNGLSSFERALYNVDNGACLFPEKRWRFMGSDQKFFS
;
A
#
# COMPACT_ATOMS: atom_id res chain seq x y z
N LEU A 1 -21.40 -7.05 5.61
CA LEU A 1 -21.05 -6.09 6.68
C LEU A 1 -19.81 -5.33 6.27
N PHE A 2 -19.79 -4.02 6.46
CA PHE A 2 -18.63 -3.18 6.12
C PHE A 2 -18.35 -2.18 7.24
N GLY A 3 -17.10 -1.74 7.32
CA GLY A 3 -16.70 -0.73 8.28
C GLY A 3 -15.30 -0.20 8.00
N SER A 4 -14.94 0.89 8.68
CA SER A 4 -13.66 1.56 8.49
C SER A 4 -13.05 1.96 9.83
N THR A 5 -11.74 1.85 9.96
CA THR A 5 -11.00 2.38 11.12
C THR A 5 -10.75 3.88 11.03
N LYS A 6 -10.98 4.48 9.85
CA LYS A 6 -10.72 5.91 9.62
C LYS A 6 -11.62 6.82 10.46
N GLY A 7 -12.82 6.37 10.81
CA GLY A 7 -13.68 7.11 11.74
C GLY A 7 -13.08 7.21 13.14
N ASN A 8 -12.29 6.22 13.58
CA ASN A 8 -11.69 6.18 14.91
C ASN A 8 -10.38 6.97 14.99
N PHE A 9 -9.50 6.80 13.99
CA PHE A 9 -8.11 7.28 14.05
C PHE A 9 -7.78 8.32 12.97
N GLY A 10 -8.76 8.73 12.16
CA GLY A 10 -8.53 9.48 10.94
C GLY A 10 -7.84 8.63 9.86
N HIS A 11 -7.42 9.29 8.77
CA HIS A 11 -6.67 8.63 7.71
C HIS A 11 -5.17 8.62 8.06
N THR A 12 -4.68 7.51 8.60
CA THR A 12 -3.28 7.33 9.05
C THR A 12 -2.25 7.16 7.91
N LEU A 13 -2.54 7.73 6.73
CA LEU A 13 -1.69 7.71 5.53
C LEU A 13 -1.16 6.30 5.21
N VAL A 14 0.16 6.13 5.20
CA VAL A 14 0.87 4.88 4.90
C VAL A 14 0.49 3.73 5.84
N ALA A 15 -0.01 4.02 7.04
CA ALA A 15 -0.41 3.02 8.03
C ALA A 15 -1.91 2.64 7.95
N ALA A 16 -2.69 3.21 7.04
CA ALA A 16 -4.14 3.00 6.98
C ALA A 16 -4.53 1.53 6.73
N GLY A 17 -3.77 0.83 5.89
CA GLY A 17 -3.96 -0.60 5.65
C GLY A 17 -3.73 -1.43 6.91
N PHE A 18 -2.64 -1.14 7.65
CA PHE A 18 -2.31 -1.84 8.89
C PHE A 18 -3.39 -1.66 9.97
N ALA A 19 -3.89 -0.44 10.15
CA ALA A 19 -5.00 -0.19 11.09
C ALA A 19 -6.25 -1.02 10.75
N GLY A 20 -6.63 -1.08 9.47
CA GLY A 20 -7.75 -1.90 9.00
C GLY A 20 -7.51 -3.41 9.19
N MET A 21 -6.29 -3.87 8.93
CA MET A 21 -5.88 -5.26 9.17
C MET A 21 -5.99 -5.63 10.65
N CYS A 22 -5.49 -4.79 11.57
CA CYS A 22 -5.60 -5.02 13.01
C CYS A 22 -7.06 -5.11 13.46
N LYS A 23 -7.93 -4.20 12.98
CA LYS A 23 -9.38 -4.30 13.23
C LYS A 23 -9.92 -5.66 12.79
N LEU A 24 -9.60 -6.10 11.57
CA LEU A 24 -10.11 -7.35 11.02
C LEU A 24 -9.64 -8.58 11.82
N LEU A 25 -8.33 -8.69 12.07
CA LEU A 25 -7.75 -9.84 12.79
C LEU A 25 -8.27 -9.93 14.22
N LEU A 26 -8.29 -8.81 14.95
CA LEU A 26 -8.84 -8.79 16.31
C LEU A 26 -10.35 -9.06 16.32
N SER A 27 -11.09 -8.63 15.29
CA SER A 27 -12.52 -8.93 15.18
C SER A 27 -12.79 -10.43 15.01
N MET A 28 -11.95 -11.12 14.23
CA MET A 28 -12.00 -12.57 14.08
C MET A 28 -11.67 -13.27 15.40
N GLU A 29 -10.55 -12.87 16.03
CA GLU A 29 -10.08 -13.45 17.30
C GLU A 29 -11.12 -13.31 18.41
N LYS A 30 -11.71 -12.12 18.57
CA LYS A 30 -12.69 -11.83 19.63
C LYS A 30 -14.13 -12.19 19.25
N GLY A 31 -14.40 -12.56 18.00
CA GLY A 31 -15.75 -12.87 17.52
C GLY A 31 -16.71 -11.69 17.58
N GLN A 32 -16.20 -10.46 17.47
CA GLN A 32 -17.00 -9.22 17.52
C GLN A 32 -16.52 -8.24 16.46
N ILE A 33 -17.43 -7.49 15.85
CA ILE A 33 -17.09 -6.47 14.85
C ILE A 33 -17.36 -5.09 15.48
N PRO A 34 -16.33 -4.25 15.65
CA PRO A 34 -16.48 -2.94 16.27
C PRO A 34 -17.15 -1.93 15.30
N PRO A 35 -17.83 -0.92 15.85
CA PRO A 35 -18.57 0.07 15.06
C PRO A 35 -17.64 0.93 14.18
N THR A 36 -18.25 1.61 13.22
CA THR A 36 -17.63 2.67 12.43
C THR A 36 -18.21 4.00 12.91
N PRO A 37 -17.47 4.81 13.68
CA PRO A 37 -17.99 6.06 14.24
C PRO A 37 -18.00 7.19 13.20
N GLY A 38 -18.71 8.27 13.52
CA GLY A 38 -18.80 9.47 12.67
C GLY A 38 -19.70 9.28 11.45
N LEU A 39 -20.73 8.43 11.57
CA LEU A 39 -21.75 8.22 10.56
C LEU A 39 -23.01 8.98 10.97
N ASP A 40 -23.51 9.86 10.09
CA ASP A 40 -24.77 10.54 10.30
C ASP A 40 -25.95 9.62 9.91
N ASP A 41 -26.96 9.54 10.78
CA ASP A 41 -28.11 8.63 10.61
C ASP A 41 -28.98 8.95 9.38
N GLU A 42 -28.90 10.19 8.89
CA GLU A 42 -29.65 10.71 7.74
C GLU A 42 -29.04 10.33 6.38
N SER A 43 -27.81 9.83 6.37
CA SER A 43 -27.15 9.46 5.11
C SER A 43 -27.69 8.12 4.60
N ALA A 44 -27.89 8.01 3.28
CA ALA A 44 -28.21 6.77 2.55
C ALA A 44 -27.06 5.75 2.59
N MET A 45 -26.43 5.59 3.75
CA MET A 45 -25.42 4.61 4.06
C MET A 45 -26.03 3.22 3.92
N ASP A 46 -25.26 2.33 3.29
CA ASP A 46 -25.63 0.93 3.16
C ASP A 46 -26.01 0.36 4.54
N LYS A 47 -27.15 -0.30 4.63
CA LYS A 47 -27.65 -1.01 5.83
C LYS A 47 -26.65 -2.02 6.41
N ASN A 48 -25.65 -2.43 5.64
CA ASN A 48 -24.60 -3.34 6.05
C ASN A 48 -23.44 -2.67 6.79
N VAL A 49 -23.45 -1.35 6.96
CA VAL A 49 -22.43 -0.63 7.74
C VAL A 49 -22.63 -0.88 9.23
N VAL A 50 -21.56 -1.30 9.91
CA VAL A 50 -21.61 -1.64 11.34
C VAL A 50 -21.58 -0.36 12.17
N LYS A 51 -22.72 0.03 12.77
CA LYS A 51 -22.89 1.23 13.60
C LYS A 51 -22.73 0.98 15.10
N GLU A 52 -22.94 -0.26 15.55
CA GLU A 52 -22.79 -0.70 16.94
C GLU A 52 -21.93 -1.96 16.99
N VAL A 53 -21.44 -2.34 18.17
CA VAL A 53 -20.71 -3.61 18.33
C VAL A 53 -21.68 -4.77 18.06
N ILE A 54 -21.34 -5.62 17.11
CA ILE A 54 -22.13 -6.81 16.78
C ILE A 54 -21.27 -8.08 16.92
N PRO A 55 -21.87 -9.22 17.29
CA PRO A 55 -21.17 -10.50 17.20
C PRO A 55 -20.79 -10.77 15.75
N TRP A 56 -19.68 -11.49 15.55
CA TRP A 56 -19.33 -12.00 14.24
C TRP A 56 -20.45 -12.92 13.73
N PRO A 57 -20.94 -12.78 12.49
CA PRO A 57 -22.05 -13.59 11.99
C PRO A 57 -21.77 -15.08 12.08
N ASP A 58 -22.78 -15.88 12.45
CA ASP A 58 -22.66 -17.33 12.50
C ASP A 58 -22.22 -17.89 11.14
N THR A 59 -21.10 -18.61 11.16
CA THR A 59 -20.47 -19.21 9.98
C THR A 59 -21.07 -20.57 9.63
N LYS A 60 -22.10 -21.05 10.36
CA LYS A 60 -22.76 -22.35 10.15
C LYS A 60 -21.78 -23.51 10.09
N GLY A 61 -20.75 -23.45 10.93
CA GLY A 61 -19.70 -24.46 10.95
C GLY A 61 -18.63 -24.29 9.87
N ASP A 62 -18.51 -23.14 9.20
CA ASP A 62 -17.34 -22.74 8.39
C ASP A 62 -16.38 -21.83 9.20
N VAL A 63 -15.27 -21.39 8.62
CA VAL A 63 -14.30 -20.45 9.22
C VAL A 63 -14.68 -18.99 8.97
N LYS A 64 -14.33 -18.09 9.89
CA LYS A 64 -14.58 -16.65 9.69
C LYS A 64 -13.72 -16.13 8.54
N ARG A 65 -14.34 -15.39 7.61
CA ARG A 65 -13.65 -14.72 6.50
C ARG A 65 -14.00 -13.25 6.43
N GLY A 66 -13.02 -12.42 6.10
CA GLY A 66 -13.24 -11.01 5.84
C GLY A 66 -12.16 -10.45 4.95
N ALA A 67 -12.38 -9.23 4.46
CA ALA A 67 -11.48 -8.61 3.52
C ALA A 67 -11.10 -7.20 3.94
N LEU A 68 -9.91 -6.79 3.53
CA LEU A 68 -9.38 -5.44 3.67
C LEU A 68 -9.16 -4.85 2.29
N SER A 69 -9.67 -3.63 2.07
CA SER A 69 -9.38 -2.83 0.88
C SER A 69 -8.69 -1.54 1.27
N ALA A 70 -7.64 -1.17 0.54
CA ALA A 70 -6.92 0.10 0.69
C ALA A 70 -6.67 0.72 -0.68
N PHE A 71 -6.99 2.00 -0.82
CA PHE A 71 -6.86 2.76 -2.07
C PHE A 71 -6.01 4.01 -1.80
N GLY A 72 -4.80 4.01 -2.33
CA GLY A 72 -3.83 5.10 -2.16
C GLY A 72 -3.98 6.19 -3.21
N PHE A 73 -3.46 7.38 -2.90
CA PHE A 73 -3.33 8.46 -3.89
C PHE A 73 -2.51 7.97 -5.10
N GLY A 74 -2.88 8.42 -6.30
CA GLY A 74 -2.24 7.96 -7.54
C GLY A 74 -2.73 6.61 -8.06
N GLY A 75 -3.74 5.99 -7.43
CA GLY A 75 -4.41 4.79 -7.96
C GLY A 75 -3.75 3.47 -7.57
N THR A 76 -2.89 3.44 -6.56
CA THR A 76 -2.32 2.20 -6.03
C THR A 76 -3.34 1.51 -5.11
N ASN A 77 -3.84 0.36 -5.54
CA ASN A 77 -4.92 -0.36 -4.87
C ASN A 77 -4.42 -1.68 -4.29
N GLY A 78 -4.87 -2.02 -3.08
CA GLY A 78 -4.61 -3.31 -2.43
C GLY A 78 -5.90 -3.91 -1.87
N HIS A 79 -6.11 -5.20 -2.11
CA HIS A 79 -7.21 -5.96 -1.55
C HIS A 79 -6.68 -7.30 -1.04
N ALA A 80 -7.01 -7.66 0.20
CA ALA A 80 -6.56 -8.90 0.82
C ALA A 80 -7.73 -9.58 1.53
N VAL A 81 -7.85 -10.89 1.34
CA VAL A 81 -8.84 -11.74 2.00
C VAL A 81 -8.13 -12.50 3.12
N PHE A 82 -8.75 -12.50 4.30
CA PHE A 82 -8.27 -13.15 5.50
C PHE A 82 -9.25 -14.23 5.92
N GLU A 83 -8.72 -15.32 6.45
CA GLU A 83 -9.46 -16.44 7.01
C GLU A 83 -8.94 -16.70 8.42
N GLU A 84 -9.86 -16.96 9.36
CA GLU A 84 -9.51 -17.37 10.71
C GLU A 84 -8.74 -18.68 10.71
N TYR A 85 -7.67 -18.73 11.51
CA TYR A 85 -6.88 -19.95 11.65
C TYR A 85 -7.68 -21.02 12.40
N ALA A 86 -7.96 -22.14 11.73
CA ALA A 86 -8.64 -23.30 12.30
C ALA A 86 -7.76 -24.57 12.14
N PRO A 87 -7.10 -25.06 13.21
CA PRO A 87 -6.11 -26.13 13.10
C PRO A 87 -6.67 -27.46 12.57
N GLU A 88 -7.95 -27.76 12.84
CA GLU A 88 -8.59 -29.01 12.42
C GLU A 88 -9.33 -28.93 11.08
N LYS A 89 -9.67 -27.71 10.62
CA LYS A 89 -10.16 -27.49 9.26
C LYS A 89 -8.97 -27.20 8.39
N LYS A 90 -8.34 -28.25 7.86
CA LYS A 90 -7.53 -28.08 6.64
C LYS A 90 -8.46 -27.43 5.62
N SER A 91 -8.19 -26.17 5.27
CA SER A 91 -8.79 -25.52 4.12
C SER A 91 -8.77 -26.57 3.01
N SER A 92 -9.95 -26.97 2.54
CA SER A 92 -10.06 -27.74 1.30
C SER A 92 -9.72 -26.76 0.19
N ILE A 93 -8.45 -26.37 0.15
CA ILE A 93 -7.89 -25.65 -0.98
C ILE A 93 -8.13 -26.60 -2.13
N LEU A 94 -9.17 -26.31 -2.93
CA LEU A 94 -9.23 -26.67 -4.35
C LEU A 94 -7.80 -26.50 -4.81
N ALA A 95 -7.13 -27.65 -5.06
CA ALA A 95 -5.69 -27.78 -5.10
C ALA A 95 -5.06 -26.43 -5.39
N VAL A 96 -4.46 -25.76 -4.39
CA VAL A 96 -3.57 -24.63 -4.70
C VAL A 96 -2.70 -25.23 -5.77
N VAL A 97 -2.87 -24.75 -7.00
CA VAL A 97 -1.95 -25.05 -8.08
C VAL A 97 -0.66 -24.58 -7.45
N LYS A 98 0.14 -25.51 -6.92
CA LYS A 98 1.48 -25.21 -6.41
C LYS A 98 2.02 -24.37 -7.55
N PRO A 99 2.30 -23.07 -7.35
CA PRO A 99 2.83 -22.28 -8.43
C PRO A 99 4.06 -23.07 -8.86
N SER A 100 4.00 -23.65 -10.07
CA SER A 100 5.13 -24.37 -10.64
C SER A 100 6.30 -23.44 -10.41
N THR A 101 7.37 -23.92 -9.77
CA THR A 101 8.52 -23.08 -9.39
C THR A 101 8.74 -22.08 -10.50
N PRO A 102 8.51 -20.77 -10.28
CA PRO A 102 8.42 -19.85 -11.39
C PRO A 102 9.76 -19.89 -12.10
N VAL A 103 9.77 -20.43 -13.32
CA VAL A 103 10.91 -20.31 -14.22
C VAL A 103 11.01 -18.82 -14.44
N MET A 104 11.95 -18.15 -13.77
CA MET A 104 12.14 -16.71 -13.94
C MET A 104 12.58 -16.50 -15.40
N PRO A 105 11.72 -15.96 -16.27
CA PRO A 105 12.13 -15.71 -17.64
C PRO A 105 13.24 -14.66 -17.63
N LYS A 106 14.13 -14.70 -18.61
CA LYS A 106 15.08 -13.61 -18.82
C LYS A 106 14.28 -12.32 -19.06
N LEU A 107 14.55 -11.28 -18.26
CA LEU A 107 13.97 -9.96 -18.45
C LEU A 107 14.70 -9.24 -19.59
N ALA A 108 14.00 -8.95 -20.69
CA ALA A 108 14.53 -8.11 -21.76
C ALA A 108 14.33 -6.63 -21.43
N ILE A 109 15.38 -5.83 -21.55
CA ILE A 109 15.28 -4.37 -21.48
C ILE A 109 14.88 -3.88 -22.87
N ILE A 110 13.64 -3.40 -23.01
CA ILE A 110 13.07 -2.96 -24.31
C ILE A 110 13.00 -1.45 -24.49
N GLY A 111 13.32 -0.69 -23.44
CA GLY A 111 13.30 0.76 -23.44
C GLY A 111 14.18 1.30 -22.33
N MET A 112 14.94 2.34 -22.64
CA MET A 112 15.86 3.00 -21.73
C MET A 112 15.82 4.50 -22.01
N ASP A 113 15.88 5.29 -20.95
CA ASP A 113 16.20 6.71 -21.01
C ASP A 113 16.98 7.08 -19.74
N CYS A 114 17.73 8.18 -19.78
CA CYS A 114 18.51 8.62 -18.63
C CYS A 114 18.75 10.11 -18.62
N HIS A 115 18.94 10.65 -17.42
CA HIS A 115 19.35 12.03 -17.19
C HIS A 115 20.31 12.05 -16.00
N PHE A 116 21.61 12.22 -16.26
CA PHE A 116 22.67 12.19 -15.25
C PHE A 116 23.57 13.42 -15.36
N GLY A 117 23.44 14.36 -14.42
CA GLY A 117 24.23 15.60 -14.44
C GLY A 117 23.96 16.40 -15.70
N THR A 118 25.00 16.65 -16.51
CA THR A 118 24.89 17.31 -17.83
C THR A 118 24.50 16.37 -18.97
N LEU A 119 24.45 15.06 -18.74
CA LEU A 119 24.14 14.04 -19.74
C LEU A 119 22.63 13.88 -19.87
N ASN A 120 22.06 14.54 -20.87
CA ASN A 120 20.64 14.55 -21.18
C ASN A 120 20.32 13.48 -22.24
N GLY A 121 19.62 12.42 -21.82
CA GLY A 121 19.19 11.34 -22.70
C GLY A 121 20.26 10.28 -22.93
N LEU A 122 19.79 9.13 -23.44
CA LEU A 122 20.60 7.92 -23.58
C LEU A 122 21.86 8.11 -24.45
N SER A 123 21.75 8.86 -25.55
CA SER A 123 22.86 9.05 -26.50
C SER A 123 24.03 9.85 -25.94
N SER A 124 23.77 10.90 -25.15
CA SER A 124 24.85 11.68 -24.53
C SER A 124 25.54 10.88 -23.42
N PHE A 125 24.77 10.07 -22.69
CA PHE A 125 25.28 9.15 -21.69
C PHE A 125 26.14 8.05 -22.30
N GLU A 126 25.66 7.39 -23.36
CA GLU A 126 26.42 6.36 -24.10
C GLU A 126 27.75 6.92 -24.63
N ARG A 127 27.71 8.11 -25.24
CA ARG A 127 28.91 8.78 -25.74
C ARG A 127 29.90 9.09 -24.63
N ALA A 128 29.42 9.53 -23.45
CA ALA A 128 30.30 9.79 -22.31
C ALA A 128 30.96 8.50 -21.80
N LEU A 129 30.23 7.39 -21.74
CA LEU A 129 30.78 6.09 -21.33
C LEU A 129 31.90 5.63 -22.28
N TYR A 130 31.69 5.69 -23.59
CA TYR A 130 32.71 5.26 -24.56
C TYR A 130 33.94 6.18 -24.60
N ASN A 131 33.74 7.48 -24.36
CA ASN A 131 34.83 8.46 -24.37
C ASN A 131 35.52 8.62 -23.01
N VAL A 132 35.09 7.88 -21.97
CA VAL A 132 35.57 8.02 -20.58
C VAL A 132 35.42 9.48 -20.09
N ASP A 133 34.31 10.12 -20.46
CA ASP A 133 33.93 11.46 -20.04
C ASP A 133 32.94 11.42 -18.87
N ASN A 134 32.57 12.57 -18.32
CA ASN A 134 31.67 12.66 -17.17
C ASN A 134 30.61 13.76 -17.32
N GLY A 135 29.53 13.63 -16.54
CA GLY A 135 28.43 14.59 -16.49
C GLY A 135 28.61 15.70 -15.45
N ALA A 136 29.83 15.95 -14.97
CA ALA A 136 30.07 16.95 -13.93
C ALA A 136 29.94 18.37 -14.50
N CYS A 137 29.40 19.27 -13.69
CA CYS A 137 29.38 20.69 -13.98
C CYS A 137 29.70 21.49 -12.73
N LEU A 138 30.07 22.76 -12.93
CA LEU A 138 30.10 23.70 -11.83
C LEU A 138 28.71 23.80 -11.20
N PHE A 139 28.70 24.11 -9.91
CA PHE A 139 27.47 24.22 -9.14
C PHE A 139 26.49 25.22 -9.79
N PRO A 140 25.29 24.80 -10.22
CA PRO A 140 24.35 25.72 -10.86
C PRO A 140 23.87 26.78 -9.87
N GLU A 141 23.86 28.06 -10.26
CA GLU A 141 23.54 29.20 -9.39
C GLU A 141 22.22 29.04 -8.60
N LYS A 142 21.23 28.37 -9.20
CA LYS A 142 19.89 28.17 -8.62
C LYS A 142 19.71 26.82 -7.92
N ARG A 143 20.76 25.97 -7.85
CA ARG A 143 20.65 24.61 -7.28
C ARG A 143 20.41 24.63 -5.78
N TRP A 144 21.05 25.56 -5.06
CA TRP A 144 20.78 25.90 -3.66
C TRP A 144 20.49 27.38 -3.55
N ARG A 145 19.29 27.77 -4.01
CA ARG A 145 18.67 29.00 -3.50
C ARG A 145 18.73 28.87 -1.97
N PHE A 146 19.28 29.85 -1.25
CA PHE A 146 19.45 29.93 0.22
C PHE A 146 20.81 29.53 0.85
N MET A 147 21.78 28.91 0.15
CA MET A 147 23.09 28.60 0.79
C MET A 147 24.23 29.56 0.41
N GLY A 148 24.09 30.37 -0.64
CA GLY A 148 25.19 31.20 -1.15
C GLY A 148 25.41 32.53 -0.44
N SER A 149 24.46 33.02 0.36
CA SER A 149 24.51 34.39 0.91
C SER A 149 23.72 34.59 2.21
N ASP A 150 23.13 33.55 2.80
CA ASP A 150 22.30 33.69 4.01
C ASP A 150 23.11 33.32 5.26
N GLN A 151 23.85 34.31 5.81
CA GLN A 151 24.60 34.14 7.07
C GLN A 151 23.69 33.74 8.26
N LYS A 152 22.36 33.87 8.13
CA LYS A 152 21.39 33.49 9.18
C LYS A 152 21.05 32.00 9.21
N PHE A 153 21.38 31.21 8.18
CA PHE A 153 21.09 29.77 8.21
C PHE A 153 22.06 28.98 9.11
N PHE A 154 23.23 29.54 9.41
CA PHE A 154 24.26 28.91 10.24
C PHE A 154 24.34 29.47 11.68
N SER A 155 23.42 30.34 12.08
CA SER A 155 23.27 30.88 13.45
C SER A 155 22.03 30.31 14.12
#